data_AF-A0A6B3LRB6-F1
#
_entry.id   AF-A0A6B3LRB6-F1
#
_cell.length_a   1.000
_cell.length_b   1.000
_cell.length_c   1.000
_cell.angle_alpha   90.00
_cell.angle_beta   90.00
_cell.angle_gamma   90.00
#
_symmetry.space_group_name_H-M   'P 1'
#
loop_
_entity.id
_entity.type
_entity.pdbx_description
1 polymer ?
#
loop_
_entity_poly.entity_id
_entity_poly.type
_entity_poly.pdbx_seq_one_letter_code
_entity_poly.pdbx_strand_id
1 'polypeptide(L)'
;MKHTVLFVLVFALFSCSEMEKNTNQDATITASSNAKKVVKEEKVVGIKGKDRSITSQAIRMETFTNIPDEYYGCGCSLYLTEQDKKADNFIYRDAGDIAMIVLNGKIHRMDYKGESNGITTYSNDSVEVKRVHTKAVESTEMEETMDVEGVLTITKGKDKLEKKYVGYCGC
;
A
#
# COMPACT_ATOMS: atom_id res chain seq x y z
N MET A 1 -45.04 -23.83 -32.71
CA MET A 1 -44.71 -24.03 -31.29
C MET A 1 -44.13 -25.42 -31.10
N LYS A 2 -42.80 -25.54 -30.94
CA LYS A 2 -42.13 -26.73 -30.38
C LYS A 2 -40.86 -26.23 -29.69
N HIS A 3 -40.94 -26.05 -28.37
CA HIS A 3 -39.79 -25.81 -27.51
C HIS A 3 -39.25 -27.17 -27.09
N THR A 4 -37.99 -27.45 -27.40
CA THR A 4 -37.24 -28.53 -26.75
C THR A 4 -36.04 -27.89 -26.07
N VAL A 5 -36.23 -27.61 -24.79
CA VAL A 5 -35.18 -27.19 -23.87
C VAL A 5 -34.49 -28.46 -23.37
N LEU A 6 -33.20 -28.60 -23.63
CA LEU A 6 -32.38 -29.66 -23.06
C LEU A 6 -31.34 -29.02 -22.13
N PHE A 7 -31.65 -28.99 -20.84
CA PHE A 7 -30.68 -28.71 -19.78
C PHE A 7 -30.01 -30.03 -19.39
N VAL A 8 -28.68 -30.11 -19.52
CA VAL A 8 -27.88 -31.16 -18.89
C VAL A 8 -26.97 -30.48 -17.87
N LEU A 9 -27.40 -30.56 -16.62
CA LEU A 9 -26.67 -30.20 -15.41
C LEU A 9 -25.79 -31.39 -15.04
N VAL A 10 -24.46 -31.24 -15.06
CA VAL A 10 -23.54 -32.25 -14.50
C VAL A 10 -22.93 -31.69 -13.22
N PHE A 11 -23.13 -32.49 -12.18
CA PHE A 11 -22.82 -32.26 -10.77
C PHE A 11 -21.34 -32.08 -10.49
N ALA A 12 -21.08 -31.21 -9.51
CA ALA A 12 -19.82 -30.98 -8.83
C ALA A 12 -19.23 -32.27 -8.25
N LEU A 13 -17.92 -32.45 -8.42
CA LEU A 13 -17.11 -33.31 -7.56
C LEU A 13 -16.39 -32.41 -6.56
N PHE A 14 -16.93 -32.37 -5.34
CA PHE A 14 -16.20 -31.97 -4.15
C PHE A 14 -15.13 -33.03 -3.86
N SER A 15 -13.87 -32.70 -4.08
CA SER A 15 -12.76 -33.39 -3.41
C SER A 15 -12.40 -32.61 -2.16
N CYS A 16 -13.01 -33.02 -1.03
CA CYS A 16 -12.42 -32.81 0.28
C CYS A 16 -11.18 -33.70 0.39
N SER A 17 -10.04 -33.09 0.69
CA SER A 17 -8.85 -33.78 1.18
C SER A 17 -8.45 -33.09 2.48
N GLU A 18 -8.89 -33.67 3.59
CA GLU A 18 -8.43 -33.34 4.93
C GLU A 18 -7.56 -34.50 5.40
N MET A 19 -6.27 -34.26 5.66
CA MET A 19 -5.48 -35.13 6.54
C MET A 19 -4.28 -34.39 7.16
N GLU A 20 -4.40 -34.24 8.48
CA GLU A 20 -3.44 -34.34 9.58
C GLU A 20 -2.08 -33.63 9.59
N LYS A 21 -1.90 -32.93 10.72
CA LYS A 21 -0.65 -32.45 11.32
C LYS A 21 0.45 -33.53 11.34
N ASN A 22 1.67 -33.12 11.03
CA ASN A 22 2.83 -33.61 11.76
C ASN A 22 3.87 -32.52 12.01
N THR A 23 4.44 -32.66 13.19
CA THR A 23 5.32 -31.76 13.92
C THR A 23 6.78 -31.96 13.51
N ASN A 24 7.54 -30.86 13.63
CA ASN A 24 8.97 -30.73 13.91
C ASN A 24 10.02 -30.64 12.78
N GLN A 25 10.96 -29.72 13.07
CA GLN A 25 12.30 -29.47 12.54
C GLN A 25 12.37 -28.59 11.29
N ASP A 26 12.64 -27.30 11.44
CA ASP A 26 13.93 -26.66 11.80
C ASP A 26 14.91 -26.72 10.61
N ALA A 27 14.97 -25.62 9.84
CA ALA A 27 16.11 -25.23 9.03
C ALA A 27 15.98 -23.78 8.52
N THR A 28 16.73 -22.90 9.18
CA THR A 28 17.59 -21.90 8.52
C THR A 28 16.93 -20.60 8.01
N ILE A 29 16.72 -19.68 8.95
CA ILE A 29 16.83 -18.24 8.69
C ILE A 29 18.31 -17.91 8.49
N THR A 30 18.73 -17.64 7.26
CA THR A 30 20.04 -17.02 6.99
C THR A 30 19.96 -15.53 7.31
N ALA A 31 20.05 -15.19 8.59
CA ALA A 31 20.38 -13.85 9.05
C ALA A 31 21.91 -13.79 9.26
N SER A 32 22.62 -13.24 8.28
CA SER A 32 24.04 -12.93 8.41
C SER A 32 24.20 -11.73 9.34
N SER A 33 24.53 -11.99 10.61
CA SER A 33 25.20 -11.00 11.46
C SER A 33 26.08 -11.71 12.49
N ASN A 34 27.38 -11.82 12.16
CA ASN A 34 28.41 -12.13 13.13
C ASN A 34 28.82 -10.84 13.83
N ALA A 35 28.57 -10.75 15.14
CA ALA A 35 29.21 -9.76 15.99
C ALA A 35 29.42 -10.30 17.41
N LYS A 36 30.66 -10.68 17.73
CA LYS A 36 31.31 -10.22 18.96
C LYS A 36 32.81 -10.49 18.94
N LYS A 37 33.60 -9.42 18.80
CA LYS A 37 34.93 -9.35 19.42
C LYS A 37 35.13 -7.94 19.97
N VAL A 38 35.23 -7.91 21.30
CA VAL A 38 35.56 -6.75 22.13
C VAL A 38 37.04 -6.41 21.94
N VAL A 39 37.39 -5.17 21.59
CA VAL A 39 38.65 -4.51 22.01
C VAL A 39 38.50 -2.97 22.01
N LYS A 40 38.75 -2.42 23.20
CA LYS A 40 39.30 -1.12 23.63
C LYS A 40 38.93 0.21 22.94
N GLU A 41 38.53 1.09 23.86
CA GLU A 41 38.52 2.55 23.84
C GLU A 41 39.90 3.15 23.51
N GLU A 42 39.95 4.02 22.51
CA GLU A 42 41.04 4.97 22.30
C GLU A 42 40.47 6.31 21.82
N LYS A 43 41.01 7.38 22.40
CA LYS A 43 40.51 8.75 22.41
C LYS A 43 41.22 9.55 21.31
N VAL A 44 40.52 10.05 20.29
CA VAL A 44 41.08 11.04 19.35
C VAL A 44 40.07 12.13 18.98
N VAL A 45 40.32 13.31 19.55
CA VAL A 45 40.33 14.66 18.98
C VAL A 45 39.58 14.91 17.66
N GLY A 46 38.57 15.78 17.79
CA GLY A 46 38.07 16.81 16.86
C GLY A 46 38.35 16.72 15.36
N ILE A 47 37.26 16.63 14.57
CA ILE A 47 37.22 17.13 13.20
C ILE A 47 35.98 18.00 13.00
N LYS A 48 36.26 19.24 12.60
CA LYS A 48 35.35 20.29 12.14
C LYS A 48 34.43 19.83 11.02
N GLY A 49 33.20 20.35 11.06
CA GLY A 49 32.32 20.66 9.94
C GLY A 49 32.50 19.86 8.65
N LYS A 50 31.70 18.79 8.50
CA LYS A 50 31.35 18.27 7.19
C LYS A 50 29.89 18.59 6.96
N ASP A 51 29.64 19.67 6.22
CA ASP A 51 28.34 19.93 5.60
C ASP A 51 27.92 18.63 4.91
N ARG A 52 26.95 17.94 5.51
CA ARG A 52 26.24 16.87 4.85
C ARG A 52 25.43 17.56 3.76
N SER A 53 26.00 17.63 2.57
CA SER A 53 25.23 17.78 1.34
C SER A 53 24.20 16.66 1.34
N ILE A 54 23.00 16.98 1.81
CA ILE A 54 21.83 16.10 1.75
C ILE A 54 21.51 16.05 0.25
N THR A 55 22.07 15.06 -0.43
CA THR A 55 21.64 14.73 -1.78
C THR A 55 20.18 14.32 -1.65
N SER A 56 19.24 15.16 -2.12
CA SER A 56 17.82 14.78 -2.06
C SER A 56 17.64 13.57 -2.99
N GLN A 57 17.24 12.45 -2.39
CA GLN A 57 16.93 11.27 -3.16
C GLN A 57 15.53 11.46 -3.74
N ALA A 58 15.42 11.36 -5.07
CA ALA A 58 14.14 11.44 -5.76
C ALA A 58 13.09 10.51 -5.12
N ILE A 59 11.84 10.96 -5.06
CA ILE A 59 10.73 10.18 -4.52
C ILE A 59 10.48 8.97 -5.42
N ARG A 60 10.70 7.77 -4.90
CA ARG A 60 10.30 6.50 -5.52
C ARG A 60 9.10 5.95 -4.76
N MET A 61 7.95 5.95 -5.41
CA MET A 61 6.76 5.29 -4.89
C MET A 61 6.78 3.82 -5.27
N GLU A 62 6.40 2.97 -4.32
CA GLU A 62 6.39 1.51 -4.45
C GLU A 62 4.98 1.00 -4.20
N THR A 63 4.66 -0.17 -4.75
CA THR A 63 3.43 -0.88 -4.43
C THR A 63 3.60 -1.71 -3.16
N PHE A 64 2.50 -2.03 -2.50
CA PHE A 64 2.45 -2.92 -1.35
C PHE A 64 1.19 -3.79 -1.42
N THR A 65 1.21 -4.93 -0.73
CA THR A 65 0.08 -5.87 -0.62
C THR A 65 -0.30 -6.14 0.84
N ASN A 66 0.66 -6.04 1.76
CA ASN A 66 0.43 -6.25 3.19
C ASN A 66 -0.19 -4.99 3.80
N ILE A 67 -1.41 -5.14 4.31
CA ILE A 67 -2.18 -4.07 4.95
C ILE A 67 -2.33 -4.41 6.45
N PRO A 68 -1.92 -3.51 7.36
CA PRO A 68 -2.16 -3.69 8.79
C PRO A 68 -3.65 -3.61 9.15
N ASP A 69 -4.06 -4.26 10.24
CA ASP A 69 -5.47 -4.42 10.60
C ASP A 69 -6.24 -3.08 10.76
N GLU A 70 -5.55 -2.03 11.20
CA GLU A 70 -6.09 -0.67 11.36
C GLU A 70 -6.55 -0.02 10.04
N TYR A 71 -6.19 -0.58 8.89
CA TYR A 71 -6.59 -0.08 7.56
C TYR A 71 -7.77 -0.86 6.95
N TYR A 72 -8.38 -1.78 7.71
CA TYR A 72 -9.66 -2.39 7.34
C TYR A 72 -10.83 -1.50 7.73
N GLY A 73 -11.78 -1.33 6.82
CA GLY A 73 -12.95 -0.48 6.99
C GLY A 73 -13.13 0.48 5.82
N CYS A 74 -13.93 1.52 6.07
CA CYS A 74 -14.27 2.52 5.06
C CYS A 74 -13.06 3.33 4.64
N GLY A 75 -12.84 3.45 3.34
CA GLY A 75 -11.72 4.22 2.81
C GLY A 75 -11.44 3.92 1.34
N CYS A 76 -10.33 4.44 0.84
CA CYS A 76 -9.92 4.25 -0.55
C CYS A 76 -8.76 3.26 -0.71
N SER A 77 -8.89 2.32 -1.65
CA SER A 77 -7.80 1.52 -2.21
C SER A 77 -7.44 2.05 -3.60
N LEU A 78 -6.21 2.51 -3.78
CA LEU A 78 -5.76 3.07 -5.05
C LEU A 78 -4.60 2.27 -5.64
N TYR A 79 -4.60 2.19 -6.97
CA TYR A 79 -3.70 1.39 -7.78
C TYR A 79 -3.20 2.21 -8.96
N LEU A 80 -2.05 1.86 -9.54
CA LEU A 80 -1.54 2.54 -10.74
C LEU A 80 -2.31 2.15 -12.00
N THR A 81 -2.75 0.89 -12.06
CA THR A 81 -3.39 0.30 -13.23
C THR A 81 -4.50 -0.67 -12.82
N GLU A 82 -5.39 -1.00 -13.77
CA GLU A 82 -6.38 -2.06 -13.58
C GLU A 82 -5.76 -3.44 -13.32
N GLN A 83 -4.54 -3.68 -13.83
CA GLN A 83 -3.83 -4.92 -13.55
C GLN A 83 -3.35 -4.97 -12.10
N ASP A 84 -2.86 -3.84 -11.58
CA ASP A 84 -2.50 -3.72 -10.17
C ASP A 84 -3.73 -3.85 -9.26
N LYS A 85 -4.87 -3.28 -9.67
CA LYS A 85 -6.17 -3.46 -8.98
C LYS A 85 -6.54 -4.94 -8.87
N LYS A 86 -6.46 -5.69 -9.98
CA LYS A 86 -6.75 -7.13 -10.01
C LYS A 86 -5.78 -7.98 -9.19
N ALA A 87 -4.55 -7.50 -8.99
CA ALA A 87 -3.50 -8.19 -8.25
C ALA A 87 -3.35 -7.69 -6.80
N ASP A 88 -4.21 -6.75 -6.37
CA ASP A 88 -4.13 -6.06 -5.09
C ASP A 88 -2.77 -5.42 -4.78
N ASN A 89 -2.13 -4.84 -5.80
CA ASN A 89 -0.87 -4.10 -5.69
C ASN A 89 -1.15 -2.61 -5.41
N PHE A 90 -1.44 -2.28 -4.16
CA PHE A 90 -1.80 -0.93 -3.72
C PHE A 90 -0.63 0.05 -3.87
N ILE A 91 -0.93 1.30 -4.22
CA ILE A 91 0.00 2.43 -4.04
C ILE A 91 -0.39 3.35 -2.89
N TYR A 92 -1.63 3.21 -2.42
CA TYR A 92 -2.21 3.99 -1.35
C TYR A 92 -3.40 3.23 -0.77
N ARG A 93 -3.53 3.29 0.56
CA ARG A 93 -4.73 2.83 1.28
C ARG A 93 -5.04 3.84 2.38
N ASP A 94 -6.31 4.19 2.56
CA ASP A 94 -6.79 4.90 3.73
C ASP A 94 -7.91 4.15 4.45
N ALA A 95 -8.12 4.52 5.71
CA ALA A 95 -9.22 4.09 6.55
C ALA A 95 -9.73 5.28 7.35
N GLY A 96 -10.40 6.21 6.67
CA GLY A 96 -11.00 7.40 7.29
C GLY A 96 -9.97 8.43 7.79
N ASP A 97 -9.44 8.24 8.99
CA ASP A 97 -8.56 9.20 9.66
C ASP A 97 -7.06 8.96 9.38
N ILE A 98 -6.72 7.83 8.77
CA ILE A 98 -5.33 7.44 8.48
C ILE A 98 -5.15 6.99 7.04
N ALA A 99 -3.96 7.26 6.50
CA ALA A 99 -3.54 6.76 5.19
C ALA A 99 -2.12 6.16 5.25
N MET A 100 -1.82 5.26 4.33
CA MET A 100 -0.50 4.68 4.14
C MET A 100 -0.07 4.69 2.67
N ILE A 101 1.22 4.93 2.47
CA ILE A 101 1.93 4.74 1.19
C ILE A 101 3.33 4.18 1.48
N VAL A 102 3.98 3.62 0.46
CA VAL A 102 5.40 3.21 0.54
C VAL A 102 6.25 4.09 -0.36
N LEU A 103 7.22 4.79 0.24
CA LEU A 103 8.18 5.63 -0.47
C LEU A 103 9.61 5.24 -0.08
N ASN A 104 10.47 5.03 -1.07
CA ASN A 104 11.89 4.71 -0.90
C ASN A 104 12.11 3.55 0.10
N GLY A 105 11.32 2.48 0.00
CA GLY A 105 11.39 1.32 0.89
C GLY A 105 10.80 1.51 2.30
N LYS A 106 10.15 2.65 2.58
CA LYS A 106 9.58 2.95 3.90
C LYS A 106 8.07 3.18 3.83
N ILE A 107 7.34 2.53 4.73
CA ILE A 107 5.93 2.83 4.98
C ILE A 107 5.81 4.20 5.64
N HIS A 108 4.99 5.06 5.05
CA HIS A 108 4.61 6.35 5.60
C HIS A 108 3.14 6.31 5.99
N ARG A 109 2.87 6.18 7.29
CA ARG A 109 1.55 6.44 7.88
C ARG A 109 1.33 7.94 8.02
N MET A 110 0.15 8.42 7.65
CA MET A 110 -0.21 9.84 7.64
C MET A 110 -1.60 10.01 8.23
N ASP A 111 -1.85 11.15 8.86
CA ASP A 111 -3.16 11.47 9.42
C ASP A 111 -3.94 12.37 8.46
N TYR A 112 -5.26 12.21 8.45
CA TYR A 112 -6.18 13.06 7.72
C TYR A 112 -6.07 14.52 8.18
N LYS A 113 -6.01 15.45 7.22
CA LYS A 113 -5.92 16.90 7.47
C LYS A 113 -7.12 17.68 6.98
N GLY A 114 -8.09 17.01 6.35
CA GLY A 114 -9.28 17.65 5.80
C GLY A 114 -9.39 17.50 4.29
N GLU A 115 -10.54 17.95 3.80
CA GLU A 115 -10.84 18.08 2.39
C GLU A 115 -11.22 19.53 2.08
N SER A 116 -10.66 20.09 1.01
CA SER A 116 -10.99 21.43 0.55
C SER A 116 -10.94 21.47 -0.97
N ASN A 117 -11.98 22.03 -1.60
CA ASN A 117 -12.09 22.14 -3.06
C ASN A 117 -11.90 20.79 -3.78
N GLY A 118 -12.42 19.69 -3.22
CA GLY A 118 -12.28 18.34 -3.78
C GLY A 118 -10.88 17.74 -3.65
N ILE A 119 -10.01 18.33 -2.83
CA ILE A 119 -8.66 17.84 -2.52
C ILE A 119 -8.64 17.29 -1.11
N THR A 120 -8.61 15.96 -0.99
CA THR A 120 -8.43 15.27 0.29
C THR A 120 -6.94 15.27 0.66
N THR A 121 -6.57 15.72 1.86
CA THR A 121 -5.17 15.85 2.28
C THR A 121 -4.86 14.96 3.48
N TYR A 122 -3.74 14.24 3.41
CA TYR A 122 -3.15 13.48 4.50
C TYR A 122 -1.69 13.91 4.68
N SER A 123 -1.19 13.99 5.91
CA SER A 123 0.23 14.27 6.12
C SER A 123 0.77 13.76 7.45
N ASN A 124 2.10 13.66 7.50
CA ASN A 124 2.91 13.55 8.71
C ASN A 124 4.07 14.55 8.64
N ASP A 125 5.01 14.48 9.58
CA ASP A 125 6.16 15.40 9.67
C ASP A 125 7.08 15.41 8.44
N SER A 126 6.99 14.39 7.57
CA SER A 126 7.93 14.17 6.46
C SER A 126 7.29 14.14 5.07
N VAL A 127 5.99 13.86 4.98
CA VAL A 127 5.29 13.62 3.72
C VAL A 127 3.89 14.23 3.78
N GLU A 128 3.50 14.88 2.69
CA GLU A 128 2.13 15.28 2.40
C GLU A 128 1.62 14.51 1.18
N VAL A 129 0.39 14.02 1.26
CA VAL A 129 -0.35 13.42 0.16
C VAL A 129 -1.63 14.21 -0.07
N LYS A 130 -1.84 14.61 -1.32
CA LYS A 130 -3.08 15.22 -1.79
C LYS A 130 -3.71 14.31 -2.83
N ARG A 131 -4.95 13.92 -2.60
CA ARG A 131 -5.75 13.11 -3.52
C ARG A 131 -6.83 13.97 -4.15
N VAL A 132 -6.96 13.87 -5.47
CA VAL A 132 -8.05 14.47 -6.23
C VAL A 132 -8.70 13.38 -7.08
N HIS A 133 -10.02 13.23 -6.99
CA HIS A 133 -10.77 12.39 -7.89
C HIS A 133 -11.07 13.18 -9.17
N THR A 134 -10.70 12.63 -10.32
CA THR A 134 -11.08 13.18 -11.64
C THR A 134 -12.35 12.51 -12.17
N LYS A 135 -12.68 11.33 -11.66
CA LYS A 135 -13.91 10.60 -11.95
C LYS A 135 -14.27 9.76 -10.73
N ALA A 136 -15.55 9.71 -10.40
CA ALA A 136 -16.13 8.83 -9.40
C ALA A 136 -17.48 8.36 -9.94
N VAL A 137 -17.68 7.05 -10.00
CA VAL A 137 -18.92 6.42 -10.41
C VAL A 137 -19.28 5.35 -9.40
N GLU A 138 -20.55 5.18 -9.10
CA GLU A 138 -21.01 4.09 -8.24
C GLU A 138 -20.55 2.75 -8.81
N SER A 139 -20.01 1.89 -7.96
CA SER A 139 -19.51 0.59 -8.41
C SER A 139 -20.67 -0.34 -8.71
N THR A 140 -20.57 -1.07 -9.82
CA THR A 140 -21.55 -2.11 -10.17
C THR A 140 -21.20 -3.46 -9.54
N GLU A 141 -20.02 -3.58 -8.93
CA GLU A 141 -19.49 -4.84 -8.40
C GLU A 141 -19.51 -4.91 -6.87
N MET A 142 -19.48 -3.76 -6.19
CA MET A 142 -19.44 -3.64 -4.73
C MET A 142 -20.48 -2.64 -4.26
N GLU A 143 -21.35 -3.04 -3.33
CA GLU A 143 -22.30 -2.13 -2.67
C GLU A 143 -21.55 -1.08 -1.85
N GLU A 144 -22.16 0.10 -1.67
CA GLU A 144 -21.64 1.24 -0.88
C GLU A 144 -20.24 1.75 -1.29
N THR A 145 -19.80 1.36 -2.48
CA THR A 145 -18.48 1.67 -3.03
C THR A 145 -18.58 2.42 -4.36
N MET A 146 -17.64 3.33 -4.60
CA MET A 146 -17.47 4.04 -5.86
C MET A 146 -16.16 3.61 -6.52
N ASP A 147 -16.20 3.33 -7.82
CA ASP A 147 -15.02 3.24 -8.66
C ASP A 147 -14.49 4.65 -8.97
N VAL A 148 -13.19 4.85 -8.75
CA VAL A 148 -12.56 6.17 -8.84
C VAL A 148 -11.35 6.17 -9.76
N GLU A 149 -11.16 7.30 -10.45
CA GLU A 149 -9.92 7.64 -11.14
C GLU A 149 -9.48 9.03 -10.64
N GLY A 150 -8.17 9.28 -10.62
CA GLY A 150 -7.69 10.57 -10.15
C GLY A 150 -6.19 10.76 -10.19
N VAL A 151 -5.74 11.77 -9.45
CA VAL A 151 -4.33 12.11 -9.29
C VAL A 151 -3.96 12.14 -7.82
N LEU A 152 -2.91 11.39 -7.48
CA LEU A 152 -2.24 11.40 -6.19
C LEU A 152 -0.99 12.26 -6.31
N THR A 153 -0.92 13.31 -5.51
CA THR A 153 0.24 14.20 -5.42
C THR A 153 0.95 13.97 -4.11
N ILE A 154 2.25 13.72 -4.16
CA ILE A 154 3.09 13.37 -3.01
C ILE A 154 4.20 14.40 -2.92
N THR A 155 4.33 15.05 -1.76
CA THR A 155 5.37 16.03 -1.48
C THR A 155 6.24 15.52 -0.33
N LYS A 156 7.56 15.49 -0.52
CA LYS A 156 8.55 15.10 0.50
C LYS A 156 9.73 16.06 0.47
N GLY A 157 9.79 16.97 1.43
CA GLY A 157 10.76 18.08 1.41
C GLY A 157 10.53 19.00 0.21
N LYS A 158 11.52 19.14 -0.67
CA LYS A 158 11.42 19.95 -1.91
C LYS A 158 10.94 19.15 -3.12
N ASP A 159 10.89 17.83 -3.00
CA ASP A 159 10.55 16.94 -4.10
C ASP A 159 9.04 16.74 -4.17
N LYS A 160 8.53 16.61 -5.39
CA LYS A 160 7.11 16.38 -5.70
C LYS A 160 6.97 15.26 -6.73
N LEU A 161 6.02 14.36 -6.50
CA LEU A 161 5.67 13.27 -7.41
C LEU A 161 4.16 13.28 -7.63
N GLU A 162 3.74 13.18 -8.89
CA GLU A 162 2.33 13.04 -9.26
C GLU A 162 2.10 11.69 -9.96
N LYS A 163 1.03 11.01 -9.58
CA LYS A 163 0.63 9.72 -10.14
C LYS A 163 -0.85 9.70 -10.41
N LYS A 164 -1.23 9.32 -11.63
CA LYS A 164 -2.60 8.92 -11.91
C LYS A 164 -2.89 7.60 -11.22
N TYR A 165 -4.13 7.41 -10.80
CA TYR A 165 -4.58 6.17 -10.20
C TYR A 165 -5.95 5.77 -10.72
N VAL A 166 -6.23 4.48 -10.56
CA VAL A 166 -7.57 3.88 -10.56
C VAL A 166 -7.79 3.26 -9.18
N GLY A 167 -9.03 3.02 -8.79
CA GLY A 167 -9.30 2.40 -7.50
C GLY A 167 -10.76 2.38 -7.14
N TYR A 168 -11.00 2.18 -5.85
CA TYR A 168 -12.33 2.24 -5.27
C TYR A 168 -12.28 2.91 -3.91
N CYS A 169 -13.37 3.60 -3.55
CA CYS A 169 -13.57 4.25 -2.26
C CYS A 169 -14.96 3.88 -1.75
N GLY A 170 -15.07 3.43 -0.51
CA GLY A 170 -16.37 3.00 0.01
C GLY A 170 -16.30 2.45 1.42
N CYS A 171 -17.49 2.13 1.91
CA CYS A 171 -17.76 1.12 2.92
C CYS A 171 -18.39 -0.08 2.18
#